data_AF-A0A6C0UC88-F1
#
_entry.id   AF-A0A6C0UC88-F1
#
_cell.length_a   1.000
_cell.length_b   1.000
_cell.length_c   1.000
_cell.angle_alpha   90.00
_cell.angle_beta   90.00
_cell.angle_gamma   90.00
#
_symmetry.space_group_name_H-M   'P 1'
#
loop_
_entity.id
_entity.type
_entity.pdbx_description
1 polymer ?
#
loop_
_entity_poly.entity_id
_entity_poly.type
_entity_poly.pdbx_seq_one_letter_code
_entity_poly.pdbx_strand_id
1 'polypeptide(L)' 'MGKAPSYPNLRGQKAAYLETQLKAFRSGDRLAPNMSRMARELSDEDIEYIVKFYAGLGTE' A
#
# COMPACT_ATOMS: atom_id res chain seq x y z
N MET A 1 -16.51 -8.53 -18.64
CA MET A 1 -15.96 -7.69 -17.56
C MET A 1 -14.95 -8.51 -16.76
N GLY A 2 -13.66 -8.22 -16.86
CA GLY A 2 -12.63 -8.94 -16.09
C GLY A 2 -12.74 -8.58 -14.61
N LYS A 3 -12.84 -9.59 -13.74
CA LYS A 3 -12.85 -9.39 -12.29
C LYS A 3 -11.49 -8.84 -11.89
N ALA A 4 -11.43 -7.65 -11.32
CA ALA A 4 -10.19 -7.11 -10.77
C ALA A 4 -9.61 -8.13 -9.78
N PRO A 5 -8.29 -8.35 -9.77
CA PRO A 5 -7.68 -9.31 -8.86
C PRO A 5 -8.01 -8.91 -7.42
N SER A 6 -8.24 -9.90 -6.56
CA SER A 6 -8.59 -9.68 -5.15
C SER A 6 -7.52 -8.89 -4.40
N TYR A 7 -6.28 -8.87 -4.90
CA TYR A 7 -5.16 -8.10 -4.38
C TYR A 7 -4.44 -7.36 -5.51
N PRO A 8 -4.10 -6.07 -5.32
CA PRO A 8 -3.36 -5.31 -6.32
C PRO A 8 -1.89 -5.73 -6.37
N ASN A 9 -1.27 -5.57 -7.54
CA ASN A 9 0.18 -5.64 -7.66
C ASN A 9 0.81 -4.34 -7.16
N LEU A 10 1.75 -4.43 -6.21
CA LEU A 10 2.46 -3.29 -5.63
C LEU A 10 3.86 -3.07 -6.23
N ARG A 11 4.39 -4.03 -6.99
CA ARG A 11 5.74 -3.98 -7.60
C ARG A 11 5.84 -2.79 -8.55
N GLY A 12 6.88 -1.97 -8.37
CA GLY A 12 7.18 -0.81 -9.21
C GLY A 12 6.15 0.30 -9.12
N GLN A 13 5.27 0.26 -8.12
CA GLN A 13 4.28 1.30 -7.94
C GLN A 13 4.94 2.59 -7.44
N LYS A 14 4.38 3.75 -7.82
CA LYS A 14 4.90 5.06 -7.42
C LYS A 14 4.95 5.19 -5.90
N ALA A 15 6.10 5.59 -5.37
CA ALA A 15 6.32 5.73 -3.93
C ALA A 15 5.24 6.61 -3.26
N ALA A 16 4.97 7.80 -3.81
CA ALA A 16 3.96 8.72 -3.31
C ALA A 16 2.55 8.10 -3.29
N TYR A 17 2.22 7.24 -4.25
CA TYR A 17 0.94 6.55 -4.27
C TYR A 17 0.87 5.52 -3.14
N LEU A 18 1.88 4.66 -3.00
CA LEU A 18 1.94 3.65 -1.93
C LEU A 18 1.84 4.31 -0.55
N GLU A 19 2.59 5.39 -0.32
CA GLU A 19 2.60 6.12 0.93
C GLU A 19 1.22 6.70 1.25
N THR A 20 0.61 7.39 0.27
CA THR A 20 -0.73 7.98 0.42
C THR A 20 -1.76 6.91 0.75
N GLN A 21 -1.72 5.75 0.06
CA GLN A 21 -2.69 4.70 0.29
C GLN A 21 -2.50 4.02 1.65
N LEU A 22 -1.28 3.73 2.07
CA LEU A 22 -1.00 3.14 3.37
C LEU A 22 -1.43 4.08 4.51
N LYS A 23 -1.14 5.38 4.39
CA LYS A 23 -1.60 6.39 5.34
C LYS A 23 -3.14 6.48 5.38
N ALA A 24 -3.80 6.46 4.21
CA ALA A 24 -5.26 6.47 4.12
C ALA A 24 -5.91 5.20 4.73
N PHE A 25 -5.29 4.02 4.58
CA PHE A 25 -5.75 2.81 5.24
C PHE A 25 -5.57 2.86 6.76
N ARG A 26 -4.48 3.49 7.24
CA ARG A 26 -4.19 3.67 8.66
C ARG A 26 -5.12 4.67 9.33
N SER A 27 -5.40 5.80 8.68
CA SER A 27 -6.32 6.85 9.18
C SER A 27 -7.78 6.43 9.11
N GLY A 28 -8.13 5.51 8.21
CA GLY A 28 -9.50 5.10 7.94
C GLY A 28 -10.17 5.87 6.80
N ASP A 29 -9.47 6.81 6.16
CA ASP A 29 -9.96 7.52 4.96
C ASP A 29 -10.20 6.56 3.79
N ARG A 30 -9.44 5.46 3.74
CA ARG A 30 -9.66 4.35 2.82
C ARG A 30 -9.99 3.08 3.59
N LEU A 31 -11.13 2.48 3.29
CA LEU A 31 -11.58 1.24 3.93
C LEU A 31 -11.31 0.03 3.05
N ALA A 32 -10.51 -0.90 3.55
CA ALA A 32 -10.40 -2.27 3.05
C ALA A 32 -10.08 -3.18 4.23
N PRO A 33 -10.99 -4.07 4.69
CA PRO A 33 -10.89 -4.74 5.99
C PRO A 33 -9.51 -5.35 6.29
N ASN A 34 -8.91 -6.01 5.29
CA ASN A 34 -7.59 -6.62 5.42
C ASN A 34 -6.48 -5.56 5.51
N MET A 35 -6.44 -4.59 4.59
CA MET A 35 -5.41 -3.54 4.57
C MET A 35 -5.55 -2.57 5.75
N SER A 36 -6.76 -2.16 6.12
CA SER A 36 -7.01 -1.28 7.27
C SER A 36 -6.65 -1.94 8.60
N ARG A 37 -6.75 -3.27 8.73
CA ARG A 37 -6.23 -3.97 9.91
C ARG A 37 -4.71 -3.94 9.95
N MET A 38 -4.04 -4.25 8.83
CA MET A 38 -2.58 -4.25 8.75
C MET A 38 -1.99 -2.84 8.92
N ALA A 39 -2.55 -1.84 8.23
CA ALA A 39 -2.03 -0.48 8.22
C ALA A 39 -2.12 0.23 9.58
N ARG A 40 -3.07 -0.16 10.44
CA ARG A 40 -3.21 0.38 11.81
C ARG A 40 -2.02 0.05 12.71
N GLU A 41 -1.30 -1.02 12.43
CA GLU A 41 -0.15 -1.46 13.22
C GLU A 41 1.18 -0.86 12.71
N LEU A 42 1.17 -0.11 11.59
CA LEU A 42 2.37 0.44 10.96
C LEU A 42 2.75 1.82 11.50
N SER A 43 4.01 1.96 11.91
CA SER A 43 4.64 3.26 12.17
C SER A 43 4.88 4.04 10.87
N ASP A 44 5.28 5.31 10.97
CA ASP A 44 5.67 6.09 9.79
C ASP A 44 6.93 5.52 9.14
N GLU A 45 7.87 5.04 9.96
CA GLU A 45 9.10 4.38 9.53
C GLU A 45 8.80 3.08 8.75
N ASP A 46 7.83 2.28 9.23
CA ASP A 46 7.42 1.05 8.54
C ASP A 46 6.81 1.37 7.17
N ILE A 47 5.95 2.39 7.10
CA ILE A 47 5.34 2.84 5.83
C ILE A 47 6.44 3.29 4.86
N GLU A 48 7.40 4.09 5.32
CA GLU A 48 8.52 4.54 4.48
C GLU A 48 9.34 3.35 3.96
N TYR A 49 9.64 2.36 4.80
CA TYR A 49 10.38 1.16 4.40
C TYR A 49 9.63 0.35 3.34
N ILE A 50 8.33 0.11 3.56
CA ILE A 50 7.45 -0.61 2.62
C ILE A 50 7.40 0.12 1.28
N VAL A 51 7.24 1.44 1.31
CA VAL A 51 7.18 2.30 0.12
C VAL A 51 8.48 2.20 -0.67
N LYS A 52 9.64 2.36 -0.02
CA LYS A 52 10.96 2.26 -0.66
C LYS A 52 11.17 0.88 -1.26
N PHE A 53 10.80 -0.17 -0.54
CA PHE A 53 10.92 -1.55 -1.02
C PHE A 53 10.12 -1.76 -2.31
N TYR A 54 8.80 -1.56 -2.26
CA TYR A 54 7.93 -1.87 -3.40
C TYR A 54 8.13 -0.94 -4.61
N ALA A 55 8.41 0.34 -4.38
CA ALA A 55 8.73 1.28 -5.44
C ALA A 55 10.09 1.00 -6.10
N GLY A 56 11.04 0.43 -5.35
CA GLY A 56 12.35 0.02 -5.86
C GLY A 56 12.34 -1.32 -6.59
N LEU A 57 11.29 -2.13 -6.45
CA LEU A 57 11.12 -3.32 -7.28
C LEU A 57 10.82 -2.85 -8.71
N GLY A 58 11.69 -3.16 -9.68
CA GLY A 58 11.46 -2.83 -11.10
C GLY A 58 10.10 -3.33 -11.62
N THR A 59 9.65 -2.85 -12.77
CA THR A 59 8.33 -3.23 -13.33
C THR A 59 8.37 -4.45 -14.25
N GLU A 60 9.56 -5.02 -14.49
CA GLU A 60 9.81 -6.10 -15.45
C GLU A 60 9.39 -7.50 -14.96
#